data_AF-A0A7S2RWL6-F1
#
_entry.id   AF-A0A7S2RWL6-F1
#
_cell.length_a   1.000
_cell.length_b   1.000
_cell.length_c   1.000
_cell.angle_alpha   90.00
_cell.angle_beta   90.00
_cell.angle_gamma   90.00
#
_symmetry.space_group_name_H-M   'P 1'
#
loop_
_entity.id
_entity.type
_entity.pdbx_description
1 polymer ?
#
loop_
_entity_poly.entity_id
_entity_poly.type
_entity_poly.pdbx_seq_one_letter_code
_entity_poly.pdbx_strand_id
1 'polypeptide(L)'
;MSNPFGGFVHRSPLSSVSSHNPMEDVLSNCIRDYFGPTCQTVTDCLSSRGSGTLQQIINRTRHICGREVNEERHRLVHNLVTSAQLKVSLNKARGSEQDGFIEDANPIRAALIVLLHHGIITAHPKEDSKNNNADYLIPTKSKKNEDDVQFIYQLDNQRGRFITRYPRYVEYAKKAVDENAAALVEELLVHGRLRTEDAIQSAIKSIQRTLLSNKDNDKEDDDDDDDNVKDKDKDDDKVIKVDDDDDDKLKVDDDDIVKVDDKEEDKKEEEKKEEKKRRQ
;
A
#
# COMPACT_ATOMS: atom_id res chain seq x y z
N MET A 1 30.56 -6.43 1.09
CA MET A 1 29.65 -6.45 2.25
C MET A 1 28.48 -5.53 1.94
N SER A 2 27.33 -6.10 1.55
CA SER A 2 26.08 -5.39 1.35
C SER A 2 25.56 -4.90 2.70
N ASN A 3 25.08 -3.66 2.76
CA ASN A 3 24.64 -3.05 4.01
C ASN A 3 23.39 -3.79 4.54
N PRO A 4 23.44 -4.47 5.71
CA PRO A 4 22.34 -5.29 6.22
C PRO A 4 21.11 -4.48 6.65
N PHE A 5 21.22 -3.14 6.66
CA PHE A 5 20.11 -2.23 6.91
C PHE A 5 19.39 -1.74 5.65
N GLY A 6 19.58 -2.39 4.50
CA GLY A 6 18.93 -1.99 3.25
C GLY A 6 19.27 -0.54 2.92
N GLY A 7 20.53 -0.29 2.52
CA GLY A 7 21.14 1.03 2.43
C GLY A 7 20.16 2.19 2.19
N PHE A 8 20.02 3.06 3.20
CA PHE A 8 19.27 4.32 3.16
C PHE A 8 19.85 5.36 2.17
N VAL A 9 20.40 4.89 1.05
CA VAL A 9 21.01 5.69 -0.01
C VAL A 9 19.94 6.47 -0.77
N HIS A 10 18.67 6.06 -0.64
CA HIS A 10 17.61 6.53 -1.52
C HIS A 10 16.54 7.37 -0.82
N ARG A 11 16.76 8.68 -0.75
CA ARG A 11 15.80 9.64 -0.22
C ARG A 11 14.91 10.24 -1.31
N SER A 12 13.60 10.31 -1.07
CA SER A 12 12.66 11.05 -1.93
C SER A 12 13.13 12.50 -2.09
N PRO A 13 12.93 13.14 -3.26
CA PRO A 13 13.28 14.55 -3.46
C PRO A 13 12.74 15.49 -2.39
N LEU A 14 11.55 15.20 -1.88
CA LEU A 14 10.85 16.04 -0.90
C LEU A 14 11.47 16.00 0.50
N SER A 15 12.13 14.89 0.87
CA SER A 15 12.79 14.75 2.17
C SER A 15 13.98 15.70 2.38
N SER A 16 14.48 16.34 1.31
CA SER A 16 15.52 17.36 1.40
C SER A 16 14.99 18.78 1.68
N VAL A 17 13.68 18.97 1.54
CA VAL A 17 13.03 20.29 1.63
C VAL A 17 12.49 20.56 3.04
N SER A 18 12.17 19.52 3.82
CA SER A 18 11.71 19.67 5.20
C SER A 18 12.89 19.76 6.19
N SER A 19 12.68 20.44 7.32
CA SER A 19 13.61 20.42 8.44
C SER A 19 13.87 18.97 8.87
N HIS A 20 15.14 18.57 8.99
CA HIS A 20 15.53 17.21 9.35
C HIS A 20 14.86 16.73 10.65
N ASN A 21 13.75 15.99 10.49
CA ASN A 21 13.05 15.34 11.58
C ASN A 21 13.27 13.83 11.44
N PRO A 22 14.07 13.20 12.32
CA PRO A 22 14.42 11.78 12.18
C PRO A 22 13.18 10.87 12.19
N MET A 23 12.11 11.28 12.88
CA MET A 23 10.86 10.51 12.92
C MET A 23 10.11 10.56 11.59
N GLU A 24 10.19 11.67 10.86
CA GLU A 24 9.61 11.80 9.52
C GLU A 24 10.46 11.05 8.50
N ASP A 25 11.79 11.10 8.62
CA ASP A 25 12.70 10.33 7.77
C ASP A 25 12.46 8.81 7.89
N VAL A 26 12.32 8.30 9.12
CA VAL A 26 12.01 6.87 9.34
C VAL A 26 10.65 6.51 8.74
N LEU A 27 9.62 7.32 9.00
CA LEU A 27 8.29 7.12 8.43
C LEU A 27 8.31 7.08 6.89
N SER A 28 8.97 8.06 6.28
CA SER A 28 9.14 8.18 4.83
C SER A 28 9.81 6.94 4.24
N ASN A 29 10.87 6.44 4.87
CA ASN A 29 11.55 5.23 4.45
C ASN A 29 10.68 3.98 4.62
N CYS A 30 9.96 3.82 5.73
CA CYS A 30 9.03 2.72 5.91
C CYS A 30 7.93 2.72 4.84
N ILE A 31 7.36 3.88 4.52
CA ILE A 31 6.35 3.97 3.46
C ILE A 31 6.93 3.63 2.09
N ARG A 32 8.15 4.06 1.80
CA ARG A 32 8.86 3.66 0.57
C ARG A 32 9.01 2.15 0.46
N ASP A 33 9.45 1.52 1.54
CA ASP A 33 9.79 0.10 1.53
C ASP A 33 8.54 -0.79 1.45
N TYR A 34 7.42 -0.37 2.05
CA TYR A 34 6.16 -1.12 2.01
C TYR A 34 5.27 -0.79 0.80
N PHE A 35 5.17 0.48 0.41
CA PHE A 35 4.19 0.94 -0.58
C PHE A 35 4.82 1.57 -1.83
N GLY A 36 6.15 1.65 -1.88
CA GLY A 36 6.90 2.17 -3.01
C GLY A 36 7.17 3.68 -2.97
N PRO A 37 8.01 4.17 -3.92
CA PRO A 37 8.51 5.54 -3.94
C PRO A 37 7.44 6.61 -4.25
N THR A 38 6.39 6.26 -4.98
CA THR A 38 5.28 7.20 -5.26
C THR A 38 4.49 7.51 -3.98
N CYS A 39 4.20 6.49 -3.17
CA CYS A 39 3.56 6.65 -1.86
C CYS A 39 4.44 7.45 -0.89
N GLN A 40 5.76 7.22 -0.92
CA GLN A 40 6.73 8.04 -0.19
C GLN A 40 6.62 9.52 -0.60
N THR A 41 6.63 9.80 -1.91
CA THR A 41 6.57 11.17 -2.44
C THR A 41 5.29 11.89 -2.01
N VAL A 42 4.13 11.24 -2.12
CA VAL A 42 2.85 11.81 -1.67
C VAL A 42 2.87 12.06 -0.17
N THR A 43 3.40 11.13 0.63
CA THR A 43 3.51 11.30 2.08
C THR A 43 4.42 12.46 2.45
N ASP A 44 5.60 12.59 1.85
CA ASP A 44 6.52 13.69 2.13
C ASP A 44 5.92 15.05 1.72
N CYS A 45 5.14 15.08 0.63
CA CYS A 45 4.41 16.27 0.20
C CYS A 45 3.38 16.68 1.27
N LEU A 46 2.66 15.73 1.84
CA LEU A 46 1.69 16.00 2.91
C LEU A 46 2.39 16.32 4.23
N SER A 47 3.50 15.68 4.59
CA SER A 47 4.27 16.00 5.80
C SER A 47 4.78 17.44 5.77
N SER A 48 5.34 17.87 4.63
CA SER A 48 5.88 19.24 4.47
C SER A 48 4.79 20.33 4.37
N ARG A 49 3.59 19.99 3.89
CA ARG A 49 2.48 20.94 3.69
C ARG A 49 1.45 20.93 4.83
N GLY A 50 1.32 19.82 5.55
CA GLY A 50 0.21 19.51 6.46
C GLY A 50 -0.92 18.79 5.73
N SER A 51 -1.86 19.56 5.15
CA SER A 51 -3.01 19.03 4.43
C SER A 51 -3.19 19.69 3.06
N GLY A 52 -3.93 19.04 2.17
CA GLY A 52 -4.17 19.60 0.84
C GLY A 52 -5.20 18.85 0.02
N THR A 53 -5.74 19.55 -0.97
CA THR A 53 -6.58 18.92 -2.00
C THR A 53 -5.73 18.13 -2.99
N LEU A 54 -6.34 17.22 -3.74
CA LEU A 54 -5.65 16.45 -4.78
C LEU A 54 -4.87 17.35 -5.75
N GLN A 55 -5.47 18.45 -6.22
CA GLN A 55 -4.81 19.40 -7.12
C GLN A 55 -3.62 20.10 -6.48
N GLN A 56 -3.71 20.43 -5.20
CA GLN A 56 -2.59 21.03 -4.47
C GLN A 56 -1.43 20.05 -4.32
N ILE A 57 -1.72 18.77 -4.05
CA ILE A 57 -0.71 17.70 -3.97
C ILE A 57 -0.06 17.51 -5.33
N ILE A 58 -0.84 17.38 -6.41
CA ILE A 58 -0.31 17.23 -7.78
C ILE A 58 0.60 18.40 -8.15
N ASN A 59 0.13 19.63 -7.96
CA ASN A 59 0.90 20.82 -8.32
C ASN A 59 2.20 20.92 -7.52
N ARG A 60 2.16 20.58 -6.22
CA ARG A 60 3.35 20.61 -5.36
C ARG A 60 4.34 19.51 -5.73
N THR A 61 3.87 18.29 -5.95
CA THR A 61 4.70 17.16 -6.39
C THR A 61 5.34 17.46 -7.74
N ARG A 62 4.61 18.00 -8.71
CA ARG A 62 5.16 18.40 -10.02
C ARG A 62 6.21 19.50 -9.90
N HIS A 63 5.97 20.50 -9.05
CA HIS A 63 6.93 21.58 -8.84
C HIS A 63 8.26 21.08 -8.24
N ILE A 64 8.22 20.09 -7.34
CA ILE A 64 9.42 19.61 -6.64
C ILE A 64 10.10 18.44 -7.35
N CYS A 65 9.30 17.54 -7.92
CA CYS A 65 9.77 16.36 -8.64
C CYS A 65 9.81 16.60 -10.16
N GLY A 66 9.70 17.84 -10.61
CA GLY A 66 9.68 18.20 -12.03
C GLY A 66 10.99 17.85 -12.73
N ARG A 67 10.91 17.73 -14.06
CA ARG A 67 12.01 17.31 -14.92
C ARG A 67 13.30 18.07 -14.67
N GLU A 68 13.22 19.39 -14.72
CA GLU A 68 14.36 20.31 -14.55
C GLU A 68 15.05 20.11 -13.19
N VAL A 69 14.26 19.92 -12.13
CA VAL A 69 14.78 19.74 -10.76
C VAL A 69 15.52 18.41 -10.61
N ASN A 70 14.98 17.29 -11.13
CA ASN A 70 15.75 16.05 -11.06
C ASN A 70 16.88 15.99 -12.09
N GLU A 71 16.81 16.68 -13.23
CA GLU A 71 17.93 16.80 -14.17
C GLU A 71 19.11 17.53 -13.49
N GLU A 72 18.85 18.65 -12.81
CA GLU A 72 19.86 19.35 -12.02
C GLU A 72 20.42 18.46 -10.90
N ARG A 73 19.54 17.75 -10.17
CA ARG A 73 19.98 16.81 -9.13
C ARG A 73 20.82 15.66 -9.69
N HIS A 74 20.45 15.12 -10.85
CA HIS A 74 21.22 14.11 -11.56
C HIS A 74 22.60 14.65 -11.96
N ARG A 75 22.66 15.87 -12.48
CA ARG A 75 23.92 16.53 -12.84
C ARG A 75 24.82 16.71 -11.61
N LEU A 76 24.26 17.17 -10.49
CA LEU A 76 25.00 17.36 -9.24
C LEU A 76 25.56 16.03 -8.71
N VAL A 77 24.73 14.98 -8.68
CA VAL A 77 25.19 13.67 -8.22
C VAL A 77 26.19 13.05 -9.19
N HIS A 78 26.00 13.20 -10.50
CA HIS A 78 26.98 12.75 -11.49
C HIS A 78 28.34 13.42 -11.26
N ASN A 79 28.36 14.74 -10.99
CA ASN A 79 29.59 15.46 -10.67
C ASN A 79 30.24 14.97 -9.37
N LEU A 80 29.44 14.69 -8.33
CA LEU A 80 29.91 14.14 -7.04
C LEU A 80 30.47 12.73 -7.20
N VAL A 81 29.77 11.85 -7.92
CA VAL A 81 30.18 10.47 -8.22
C VAL A 81 31.49 10.46 -9.02
N THR A 82 31.58 11.30 -10.05
CA THR A 82 32.78 11.42 -10.88
C THR A 82 33.97 11.92 -10.06
N SER A 83 33.73 12.88 -9.15
CA SER A 83 34.76 13.44 -8.26
C SER A 83 35.21 12.45 -7.17
N ALA A 84 34.30 11.65 -6.62
CA ALA A 84 34.56 10.77 -5.48
C ALA A 84 34.82 9.30 -5.85
N GLN A 85 34.73 8.91 -7.14
CA GLN A 85 34.77 7.52 -7.60
C GLN A 85 33.75 6.59 -6.89
N LEU A 86 32.67 7.14 -6.36
CA LEU A 86 31.66 6.40 -5.61
C LEU A 86 30.57 5.89 -6.54
N LYS A 87 30.28 4.58 -6.55
CA LYS A 87 29.08 4.04 -7.19
C LYS A 87 27.84 4.43 -6.38
N VAL A 88 27.22 5.57 -6.72
CA VAL A 88 25.94 5.99 -6.14
C VAL A 88 24.84 5.84 -7.18
N SER A 89 23.89 4.94 -6.91
CA SER A 89 22.63 4.86 -7.68
C SER A 89 21.64 5.87 -7.10
N LEU A 90 21.13 6.78 -7.93
CA LEU A 90 20.04 7.69 -7.54
C LEU A 90 18.70 7.00 -7.73
N ASN A 91 17.81 7.13 -6.74
CA ASN A 91 16.41 6.75 -6.95
C ASN A 91 15.77 7.79 -7.87
N LYS A 92 15.60 7.42 -9.14
CA LYS A 92 14.59 8.03 -9.99
C LYS A 92 13.25 7.73 -9.35
N ALA A 93 12.46 8.75 -9.01
CA ALA A 93 11.11 8.56 -8.53
C ALA A 93 10.30 7.96 -9.69
N ARG A 94 10.28 6.62 -9.81
CA ARG A 94 9.73 5.88 -10.96
C ARG A 94 8.23 6.09 -11.11
N GLY A 95 7.85 7.23 -11.70
CA GLY A 95 6.66 7.39 -12.52
C GLY A 95 7.08 7.19 -13.98
N SER A 96 6.57 6.13 -14.60
CA SER A 96 6.95 5.54 -15.90
C SER A 96 8.39 5.01 -16.00
N GLU A 97 8.55 3.81 -16.58
CA GLU A 97 9.86 3.14 -16.76
C GLU A 97 10.82 3.90 -17.67
N GLN A 98 10.30 4.82 -18.49
CA GLN A 98 11.05 5.52 -19.52
C GLN A 98 11.64 6.85 -19.02
N ASP A 99 10.97 7.56 -18.10
CA ASP A 99 11.41 8.91 -17.70
C ASP A 99 11.69 9.07 -16.20
N GLY A 100 11.05 8.32 -15.30
CA GLY A 100 11.36 8.40 -13.87
C GLY A 100 10.93 9.72 -13.21
N PHE A 101 9.84 10.30 -13.70
CA PHE A 101 9.23 11.53 -13.19
C PHE A 101 7.73 11.33 -12.95
N ILE A 102 7.22 11.80 -11.81
CA ILE A 102 5.78 11.80 -11.53
C ILE A 102 5.18 13.07 -12.16
N GLU A 103 4.96 13.04 -13.47
CA GLU A 103 4.26 14.13 -14.18
C GLU A 103 2.74 13.89 -14.19
N ASP A 104 2.32 12.63 -14.18
CA ASP A 104 0.92 12.23 -14.26
C ASP A 104 0.19 12.35 -12.93
N ALA A 105 -1.08 12.73 -13.01
CA ALA A 105 -1.98 12.74 -11.87
C ALA A 105 -2.37 11.32 -11.40
N ASN A 106 -2.31 10.32 -12.30
CA ASN A 106 -2.78 8.97 -12.03
C ASN A 106 -1.94 8.23 -10.98
N PRO A 107 -0.59 8.23 -11.02
CA PRO A 107 0.22 7.65 -9.96
C PRO A 107 -0.02 8.29 -8.58
N ILE A 108 -0.27 9.61 -8.54
CA ILE A 108 -0.58 10.33 -7.28
C ILE A 108 -1.94 9.88 -6.74
N ARG A 109 -2.95 9.75 -7.61
CA ARG A 109 -4.27 9.22 -7.23
C ARG A 109 -4.17 7.79 -6.71
N ALA A 110 -3.44 6.91 -7.41
CA ALA A 110 -3.23 5.54 -6.99
C ALA A 110 -2.54 5.47 -5.63
N ALA A 111 -1.48 6.27 -5.42
CA ALA A 111 -0.79 6.35 -4.13
C ALA A 111 -1.71 6.84 -3.00
N LEU A 112 -2.55 7.85 -3.24
CA LEU A 112 -3.53 8.30 -2.26
C LEU A 112 -4.53 7.20 -1.91
N ILE A 113 -5.01 6.43 -2.90
CA ILE A 113 -5.92 5.30 -2.67
C ILE A 113 -5.26 4.25 -1.76
N VAL A 114 -4.01 3.86 -2.05
CA VAL A 114 -3.24 2.91 -1.23
C VAL A 114 -3.09 3.44 0.19
N LEU A 115 -2.65 4.68 0.36
CA LEU A 115 -2.43 5.28 1.68
C LEU A 115 -3.73 5.46 2.48
N LEU A 116 -4.87 5.74 1.81
CA LEU A 116 -6.20 5.75 2.43
C LEU A 116 -6.65 4.36 2.84
N HIS A 117 -6.34 3.35 2.02
CA HIS A 117 -6.69 1.97 2.27
C HIS A 117 -5.98 1.40 3.50
N HIS A 118 -4.71 1.74 3.69
CA HIS A 118 -3.96 1.46 4.93
C HIS A 118 -4.25 2.45 6.07
N GLY A 119 -5.09 3.45 5.80
CA GLY A 119 -5.49 4.46 6.78
C GLY A 119 -4.34 5.35 7.27
N ILE A 120 -3.24 5.44 6.52
CA ILE A 120 -2.11 6.34 6.80
C ILE A 120 -2.50 7.79 6.52
N ILE A 121 -3.41 7.99 5.57
CA ILE A 121 -4.01 9.28 5.25
C ILE A 121 -5.49 9.26 5.63
N THR A 122 -6.01 10.40 6.08
CA THR A 122 -7.45 10.67 6.20
C THR A 122 -7.90 11.63 5.11
N ALA A 123 -9.12 11.45 4.63
CA ALA A 123 -9.77 12.36 3.69
C ALA A 123 -11.00 12.97 4.37
N HIS A 124 -11.06 14.30 4.39
CA HIS A 124 -12.19 15.05 4.92
C HIS A 124 -12.85 15.82 3.78
N PRO A 125 -14.19 15.84 3.66
CA PRO A 125 -14.84 16.73 2.70
C PRO A 125 -14.44 18.16 3.04
N LYS A 126 -14.06 18.92 2.01
CA LYS A 126 -13.78 20.34 2.15
C LYS A 126 -15.10 21.02 2.50
N GLU A 127 -15.23 21.44 3.74
CA GLU A 127 -16.32 22.33 4.11
C GLU A 127 -16.11 23.61 3.31
N ASP A 128 -16.98 23.85 2.32
CA ASP A 128 -17.08 25.17 1.74
C ASP A 128 -17.38 26.09 2.90
N SER A 129 -16.42 26.93 3.26
CA SER A 129 -16.57 28.03 4.20
C SER A 129 -17.59 29.02 3.62
N LYS A 130 -18.85 28.58 3.56
CA LYS A 130 -20.00 29.40 3.25
C LYS A 130 -20.13 30.32 4.44
N ASN A 131 -19.69 31.55 4.22
CA ASN A 131 -19.86 32.71 5.08
C ASN A 131 -20.98 32.51 6.12
N ASN A 132 -20.62 32.54 7.40
CA ASN A 132 -21.57 32.67 8.50
C ASN A 132 -22.31 34.03 8.52
N ASN A 133 -22.35 34.76 7.41
CA ASN A 133 -23.29 35.86 7.22
C ASN A 133 -24.58 35.30 6.65
N ALA A 134 -25.35 34.67 7.54
CA ALA A 134 -26.77 34.45 7.34
C ALA A 134 -27.48 35.80 7.42
N ASP A 135 -27.64 36.47 6.28
CA ASP A 135 -28.73 37.45 6.14
C ASP A 135 -29.27 37.41 4.70
N TYR A 136 -30.46 36.85 4.60
CA TYR A 136 -31.45 36.90 3.52
C TYR A 136 -30.98 37.25 2.11
N LEU A 137 -30.63 36.26 1.28
CA LEU A 137 -30.88 36.36 -0.17
C LEU A 137 -31.30 35.00 -0.78
N ILE A 138 -32.59 34.99 -1.13
CA ILE A 138 -33.35 34.17 -2.08
C ILE A 138 -32.51 33.14 -2.87
N PRO A 139 -32.84 31.84 -2.80
CA PRO A 139 -32.17 30.81 -3.58
C PRO A 139 -32.52 30.95 -5.07
N THR A 140 -31.67 31.61 -5.84
CA THR A 140 -31.74 31.57 -7.30
C THR A 140 -31.31 30.18 -7.76
N LYS A 141 -32.20 29.50 -8.48
CA LYS A 141 -32.00 28.16 -9.08
C LYS A 141 -30.91 28.20 -10.16
N SER A 142 -29.64 28.30 -9.77
CA SER A 142 -28.53 27.97 -10.67
C SER A 142 -28.49 26.45 -10.84
N LYS A 143 -28.51 25.99 -12.10
CA LYS A 143 -28.28 24.59 -12.47
C LYS A 143 -27.01 24.10 -11.79
N LYS A 144 -27.16 23.31 -10.73
CA LYS A 144 -26.06 22.59 -10.10
C LYS A 144 -25.59 21.55 -11.11
N ASN A 145 -24.51 21.85 -11.81
CA ASN A 145 -23.58 20.79 -12.19
C ASN A 145 -23.27 20.04 -10.89
N GLU A 146 -23.31 18.70 -10.89
CA GLU A 146 -23.01 17.88 -9.72
C GLU A 146 -21.85 18.50 -8.94
N ASP A 147 -22.14 18.96 -7.71
CA ASP A 147 -21.20 19.68 -6.87
C ASP A 147 -20.03 18.72 -6.61
N ASP A 148 -18.92 18.88 -7.35
CA ASP A 148 -17.74 18.03 -7.25
C ASP A 148 -17.16 18.14 -5.84
N VAL A 149 -17.42 17.13 -5.01
CA VAL A 149 -17.05 17.12 -3.60
C VAL A 149 -15.54 17.09 -3.51
N GLN A 150 -14.94 18.23 -3.17
CA GLN A 150 -13.51 18.31 -2.96
C GLN A 150 -13.14 17.69 -1.61
N PHE A 151 -12.10 16.86 -1.60
CA PHE A 151 -11.53 16.29 -0.37
C PHE A 151 -10.21 16.97 0.00
N ILE A 152 -10.01 17.15 1.30
CA ILE A 152 -8.74 17.53 1.92
C ILE A 152 -8.11 16.26 2.49
N TYR A 153 -6.91 15.93 2.01
CA TYR A 153 -6.12 14.81 2.50
C TYR A 153 -5.16 15.29 3.58
N GLN A 154 -5.03 14.52 4.66
CA GLN A 154 -4.15 14.79 5.78
C GLN A 154 -3.40 13.52 6.19
N LEU A 155 -2.11 13.66 6.46
CA LEU A 155 -1.26 12.58 6.93
C LEU A 155 -1.48 12.31 8.43
N ASP A 156 -1.77 11.06 8.81
CA ASP A 156 -1.73 10.60 10.18
C ASP A 156 -0.33 10.07 10.51
N ASN A 157 0.50 10.97 11.05
CA ASN A 157 1.87 10.66 11.44
C ASN A 157 1.98 9.55 12.49
N GLN A 158 0.96 9.34 13.32
CA GLN A 158 1.01 8.27 14.33
C GLN A 158 0.82 6.90 13.68
N ARG A 159 -0.15 6.78 12.78
CA ARG A 159 -0.45 5.52 12.10
C ARG A 159 0.72 5.00 11.29
N GLY A 160 1.38 5.88 10.53
CA GLY A 160 2.54 5.47 9.73
C GLY A 160 3.71 4.93 10.58
N ARG A 161 3.88 5.41 11.83
CA ARG A 161 4.94 4.91 12.73
C ARG A 161 4.67 3.48 13.19
N PHE A 162 3.43 3.01 13.16
CA PHE A 162 3.09 1.66 13.59
C PHE A 162 3.54 0.58 12.61
N ILE A 163 3.85 0.92 11.35
CA ILE A 163 4.34 -0.04 10.34
C ILE A 163 5.54 -0.83 10.88
N THR A 164 6.50 -0.14 11.51
CA THR A 164 7.69 -0.77 12.12
C THR A 164 7.37 -1.74 13.26
N ARG A 165 6.15 -1.69 13.81
CA ARG A 165 5.69 -2.52 14.93
C ARG A 165 4.81 -3.68 14.49
N TYR A 166 4.45 -3.78 13.20
CA TYR A 166 3.57 -4.82 12.69
C TYR A 166 4.02 -6.24 13.09
N PRO A 167 5.31 -6.62 12.96
CA PRO A 167 5.76 -7.96 13.37
C PRO A 167 5.47 -8.25 14.85
N ARG A 168 5.61 -7.24 15.72
CA ARG A 168 5.34 -7.40 17.16
C ARG A 168 3.86 -7.59 17.46
N TYR A 169 2.97 -6.96 16.69
CA TYR A 169 1.53 -7.16 16.84
C TYR A 169 1.10 -8.57 16.45
N VAL A 170 1.69 -9.10 15.37
CA VAL A 170 1.47 -10.49 14.95
C VAL A 170 1.97 -11.48 16.01
N GLU A 171 3.19 -11.29 16.52
CA GLU A 171 3.72 -12.13 17.61
C GLU A 171 2.86 -12.08 18.88
N TYR A 172 2.34 -10.89 19.21
CA TYR A 172 1.49 -10.73 20.37
C TYR A 172 0.17 -11.49 20.20
N ALA A 173 -0.48 -11.37 19.03
CA ALA A 173 -1.70 -12.11 18.72
C ALA A 173 -1.48 -13.62 18.78
N LYS A 174 -0.35 -14.10 18.24
CA LYS A 174 0.09 -15.50 18.29
C LYS A 174 0.20 -16.03 19.72
N LYS A 175 0.80 -15.24 20.61
CA LYS A 175 1.00 -15.60 22.03
C LYS A 175 -0.26 -15.49 22.87
N ALA A 176 -1.10 -14.49 22.60
CA ALA A 176 -2.28 -14.18 23.39
C ALA A 176 -3.49 -15.07 23.03
N VAL A 177 -3.57 -15.51 21.77
CA VAL A 177 -4.71 -16.27 21.25
C VAL A 177 -4.20 -17.57 20.61
N ASP A 178 -3.80 -17.54 19.34
CA ASP A 178 -3.29 -18.69 18.58
C ASP A 178 -2.69 -18.26 17.22
N GLU A 179 -2.23 -19.23 16.44
CA GLU A 179 -1.69 -19.00 15.08
C GLU A 179 -2.72 -18.41 14.12
N ASN A 180 -3.99 -18.78 14.26
CA ASN A 180 -5.06 -18.33 13.37
C ASN A 180 -5.33 -16.84 13.56
N ALA A 181 -5.35 -16.38 14.82
CA ALA A 181 -5.46 -14.98 15.16
C ALA A 181 -4.24 -14.18 14.67
N ALA A 182 -3.04 -14.76 14.74
CA ALA A 182 -1.83 -14.13 14.21
C ALA A 182 -1.91 -13.93 12.69
N ALA A 183 -2.31 -14.99 11.95
CA ALA A 183 -2.51 -14.92 10.51
C ALA A 183 -3.57 -13.87 10.14
N LEU A 184 -4.70 -13.83 10.86
CA LEU A 184 -5.73 -12.82 10.62
C LEU A 184 -5.22 -11.38 10.86
N VAL A 185 -4.47 -11.16 11.94
CA VAL A 185 -3.88 -9.85 12.23
C VAL A 185 -2.84 -9.47 11.18
N GLU A 186 -2.00 -10.41 10.74
CA GLU A 186 -1.04 -10.19 9.66
C GLU A 186 -1.74 -9.76 8.37
N GLU A 187 -2.79 -10.47 7.95
CA GLU A 187 -3.56 -10.15 6.75
C GLU A 187 -4.18 -8.74 6.82
N LEU A 188 -4.74 -8.36 7.97
CA LEU A 188 -5.28 -7.01 8.19
C LEU A 188 -4.20 -5.93 8.15
N LEU A 189 -3.00 -6.20 8.66
CA LEU A 189 -1.90 -5.24 8.66
C LEU A 189 -1.26 -5.09 7.27
N VAL A 190 -1.11 -6.21 6.54
CA VAL A 190 -0.50 -6.27 5.20
C VAL A 190 -1.42 -5.68 4.14
N HIS A 191 -2.72 -5.93 4.22
CA HIS A 191 -3.68 -5.45 3.22
C HIS A 191 -4.39 -4.16 3.65
N GLY A 192 -4.40 -3.81 4.94
CA GLY A 192 -5.11 -2.62 5.42
C GLY A 192 -6.61 -2.90 5.65
N ARG A 193 -7.49 -2.23 4.91
CA ARG A 193 -8.94 -2.32 5.13
C ARG A 193 -9.54 -3.47 4.34
N LEU A 194 -9.81 -4.59 4.99
CA LEU A 194 -10.54 -5.71 4.41
C LEU A 194 -11.96 -5.82 4.96
N ARG A 195 -12.87 -6.40 4.16
CA ARG A 195 -14.13 -6.92 4.71
C ARG A 195 -13.80 -8.14 5.58
N THR A 196 -14.64 -8.38 6.57
CA THR A 196 -14.45 -9.51 7.50
C THR A 196 -14.32 -10.84 6.76
N GLU A 197 -15.15 -11.06 5.73
CA GLU A 197 -15.12 -12.26 4.90
C GLU A 197 -13.79 -12.41 4.15
N ASP A 198 -13.32 -11.36 3.47
CA ASP A 198 -12.07 -11.36 2.73
C ASP A 198 -10.85 -11.61 3.65
N ALA A 199 -10.87 -11.03 4.85
CA ALA A 199 -9.82 -11.22 5.84
C ALA A 199 -9.76 -12.68 6.33
N ILE A 200 -10.91 -13.30 6.61
CA ILE A 200 -10.98 -14.70 7.02
C ILE A 200 -10.49 -15.62 5.89
N GLN A 201 -10.97 -15.41 4.66
CA GLN A 201 -10.57 -16.22 3.52
C GLN A 201 -9.07 -16.12 3.23
N SER A 202 -8.51 -14.91 3.32
CA SER A 202 -7.07 -14.68 3.09
C SER A 202 -6.23 -15.34 4.19
N ALA A 203 -6.66 -15.24 5.46
CA ALA A 203 -5.97 -15.88 6.57
C ALA A 203 -5.97 -17.41 6.44
N ILE A 204 -7.11 -18.02 6.08
CA ILE A 204 -7.20 -19.46 5.82
C ILE A 204 -6.22 -19.88 4.70
N LYS A 205 -6.18 -19.14 3.60
CA LYS A 205 -5.25 -19.40 2.49
C LYS A 205 -3.78 -19.27 2.91
N SER A 206 -3.46 -18.34 3.82
CA SER A 206 -2.10 -18.17 4.35
C SER A 206 -1.68 -19.36 5.24
N ILE A 207 -2.58 -19.81 6.12
CA ILE A 207 -2.36 -20.98 6.97
C ILE A 207 -2.19 -22.25 6.13
N GLN A 208 -3.04 -22.44 5.12
CA GLN A 208 -2.94 -23.60 4.21
C GLN A 208 -1.60 -23.64 3.47
N ARG A 209 -1.12 -22.48 2.98
CA ARG A 209 0.19 -22.38 2.33
C ARG A 209 1.33 -22.77 3.28
N THR A 210 1.28 -22.32 4.53
CA THR A 210 2.28 -22.62 5.56
C THR A 210 2.28 -24.11 5.93
N LEU A 211 1.10 -24.74 5.98
CA LEU A 211 0.98 -26.18 6.26
C LEU A 211 1.51 -27.06 5.13
N LEU A 212 1.40 -26.60 3.88
CA LEU A 212 1.95 -27.30 2.72
C LEU A 212 3.47 -27.18 2.68
N SER A 213 4.03 -25.99 2.91
CA SER A 213 5.50 -25.79 2.89
C SER A 213 6.24 -26.58 3.96
N ASN A 214 5.61 -26.82 5.11
CA ASN A 214 6.24 -27.57 6.20
C ASN A 214 6.32 -29.08 5.91
N LYS A 215 5.45 -29.64 5.05
CA LYS A 215 5.46 -31.07 4.72
C LYS A 215 6.57 -31.47 3.75
N ASP A 216 7.07 -30.52 2.97
CA ASP A 216 8.10 -30.78 1.96
C ASP A 216 9.51 -30.81 2.59
N ASN A 217 9.71 -30.15 3.73
CA ASN A 217 11.00 -30.11 4.44
C ASN A 217 11.30 -31.38 5.26
N ASP A 218 10.33 -32.28 5.45
CA ASP A 218 10.49 -33.51 6.25
C ASP A 218 10.96 -34.72 5.39
N LYS A 219 11.40 -34.50 4.14
CA LYS A 219 11.78 -35.56 3.18
C LYS A 219 13.26 -35.60 2.76
N GLU A 220 14.13 -34.77 3.35
CA GLU A 220 15.55 -34.69 2.97
C GLU A 220 16.49 -35.14 4.10
N ASP A 221 16.39 -36.39 4.58
CA ASP A 221 17.40 -36.95 5.50
C ASP A 221 17.60 -38.48 5.41
N ASP A 222 17.12 -39.14 4.33
CA ASP A 222 17.51 -40.54 4.02
C ASP A 222 18.56 -40.53 2.89
N ASP A 223 19.72 -39.90 3.16
CA ASP A 223 20.94 -40.18 2.41
C ASP A 223 21.51 -41.53 2.89
N ASP A 224 21.00 -42.60 2.26
CA ASP A 224 21.69 -43.87 2.16
C ASP A 224 23.04 -43.65 1.46
N ASP A 225 24.12 -43.91 2.21
CA ASP A 225 25.47 -44.13 1.70
C ASP A 225 25.44 -45.23 0.61
N ASP A 226 25.48 -44.87 -0.68
CA ASP A 226 25.86 -45.82 -1.73
C ASP A 226 26.85 -45.20 -2.71
N ASP A 227 28.13 -45.41 -2.39
CA ASP A 227 29.27 -45.31 -3.28
C ASP A 227 29.03 -46.15 -4.55
N ASN A 228 28.66 -45.53 -5.68
CA ASN A 228 28.91 -46.16 -6.96
C ASN A 228 29.26 -45.19 -8.10
N VAL A 229 30.56 -45.21 -8.39
CA VAL A 229 31.23 -44.70 -9.58
C VAL A 229 30.56 -45.18 -10.87
N LYS A 230 30.29 -44.25 -11.79
CA LYS A 230 30.71 -44.37 -13.20
C LYS A 230 30.49 -43.08 -14.00
N ASP A 231 31.62 -42.52 -14.41
CA ASP A 231 31.79 -41.71 -15.61
C ASP A 231 30.96 -42.25 -16.77
N LYS A 232 30.08 -41.40 -17.33
CA LYS A 232 29.82 -41.37 -18.76
C LYS A 232 29.51 -39.95 -19.21
N ASP A 233 30.45 -39.40 -19.94
CA ASP A 233 30.23 -38.42 -20.99
C ASP A 233 29.00 -38.81 -21.82
N LYS A 234 28.12 -37.83 -22.05
CA LYS A 234 27.34 -37.71 -23.29
C LYS A 234 26.68 -36.35 -23.37
N ASP A 235 27.23 -35.56 -24.28
CA ASP A 235 26.54 -34.52 -25.03
C ASP A 235 25.15 -35.01 -25.47
N ASP A 236 24.12 -34.17 -25.31
CA ASP A 236 22.97 -34.11 -26.22
C ASP A 236 22.16 -32.84 -25.93
N ASP A 237 22.35 -31.84 -26.80
CA ASP A 237 21.46 -30.70 -27.00
C ASP A 237 20.04 -31.21 -27.32
N LYS A 238 19.12 -31.13 -26.36
CA LYS A 238 17.69 -31.26 -26.61
C LYS A 238 17.00 -29.91 -26.56
N VAL A 239 16.77 -29.38 -27.76
CA VAL A 239 15.79 -28.34 -28.05
C VAL A 239 14.41 -28.83 -27.59
N ILE A 240 13.93 -28.30 -26.46
CA ILE A 240 12.54 -28.45 -26.03
C ILE A 240 11.72 -27.44 -26.84
N LYS A 241 10.94 -27.94 -27.80
CA LYS A 241 9.79 -27.19 -28.34
C LYS A 241 8.67 -27.34 -27.32
N VAL A 242 8.26 -26.23 -26.73
CA VAL A 242 7.05 -26.14 -25.93
C VAL A 242 5.94 -25.81 -26.92
N ASP A 243 5.05 -26.78 -27.14
CA ASP A 243 3.81 -26.58 -27.87
C ASP A 243 2.82 -25.92 -26.90
N ASP A 244 2.49 -24.66 -27.15
CA ASP A 244 1.46 -23.89 -26.47
C ASP A 244 0.09 -24.20 -27.11
N ASP A 245 -0.57 -25.27 -26.66
CA ASP A 245 -1.97 -25.54 -26.98
C ASP A 245 -2.64 -26.14 -25.73
N ASP A 246 -3.31 -25.32 -24.92
CA ASP A 246 -4.40 -25.75 -24.03
C ASP A 246 -5.23 -24.52 -23.59
N ASP A 247 -6.14 -24.11 -24.49
CA ASP A 247 -7.24 -23.17 -24.24
C ASP A 247 -8.35 -23.90 -23.46
N ASP A 248 -8.17 -24.07 -22.14
CA ASP A 248 -9.21 -24.61 -21.26
C ASP A 248 -10.28 -23.54 -20.94
N LYS A 249 -11.34 -23.54 -21.76
CA LYS A 249 -12.58 -22.80 -21.49
C LYS A 249 -13.35 -23.47 -20.34
N LEU A 250 -13.07 -23.04 -19.12
CA LEU A 250 -13.95 -23.27 -17.98
C LEU A 250 -15.28 -22.52 -18.19
N LYS A 251 -16.33 -23.26 -18.55
CA LYS A 251 -17.71 -22.83 -18.38
C LYS A 251 -18.03 -22.90 -16.88
N VAL A 252 -18.24 -21.74 -16.28
CA VAL A 252 -18.82 -21.65 -14.94
C VAL A 252 -20.32 -21.57 -15.15
N ASP A 253 -21.04 -22.58 -14.66
CA ASP A 253 -22.50 -22.60 -14.65
C ASP A 253 -23.00 -21.65 -13.55
N ASP A 254 -23.54 -20.51 -13.97
CA ASP A 254 -24.20 -19.51 -13.13
C ASP A 254 -25.65 -19.95 -12.82
N ASP A 255 -25.84 -20.90 -11.89
CA ASP A 255 -27.17 -21.22 -11.37
C ASP A 255 -27.07 -21.70 -9.92
N ASP A 256 -26.96 -20.76 -8.97
CA ASP A 256 -27.42 -20.95 -7.59
C ASP A 256 -27.45 -19.61 -6.82
N ILE A 257 -28.38 -18.74 -7.20
CA ILE A 257 -28.74 -17.55 -6.39
C ILE A 257 -29.63 -18.05 -5.24
N VAL A 258 -29.01 -18.28 -4.09
CA VAL A 258 -29.70 -18.49 -2.81
C VAL A 258 -30.40 -17.19 -2.42
N LYS A 259 -31.74 -17.20 -2.44
CA LYS A 259 -32.57 -16.15 -1.84
C LYS A 259 -32.32 -16.15 -0.34
N VAL A 260 -31.63 -15.13 0.16
CA VAL A 260 -31.49 -14.87 1.60
C VAL A 260 -32.78 -14.23 2.09
N ASP A 261 -33.41 -14.86 3.08
CA ASP A 261 -34.67 -14.42 3.68
C ASP A 261 -34.50 -13.10 4.48
N ASP A 262 -35.24 -12.06 4.09
CA ASP A 262 -35.33 -10.73 4.72
C ASP A 262 -36.03 -10.73 6.10
N LYS A 263 -35.53 -11.52 7.07
CA LYS A 263 -36.14 -11.60 8.42
C LYS A 263 -35.37 -10.90 9.54
N GLU A 264 -34.25 -10.24 9.26
CA GLU A 264 -33.41 -9.61 10.30
C GLU A 264 -33.68 -8.13 10.57
N GLU A 265 -34.50 -7.43 9.77
CA GLU A 265 -34.74 -5.99 9.98
C GLU A 265 -35.75 -5.68 11.11
N ASP A 266 -36.71 -6.57 11.39
CA ASP A 266 -37.76 -6.28 12.38
C ASP A 266 -37.25 -6.30 13.84
N LYS A 267 -36.13 -6.97 14.12
CA LYS A 267 -35.63 -7.11 15.50
C LYS A 267 -34.90 -5.87 16.03
N LYS A 268 -34.31 -5.06 15.14
CA LYS A 268 -33.57 -3.84 15.52
C LYS A 268 -34.49 -2.66 15.83
N GLU A 269 -35.75 -2.70 15.40
CA GLU A 269 -36.70 -1.62 15.67
C GLU A 269 -37.35 -1.73 17.07
N GLU A 270 -37.49 -2.94 17.63
CA GLU A 270 -37.98 -3.14 18.99
C GLU A 270 -36.98 -2.70 20.07
N GLU A 271 -35.69 -2.99 19.91
CA GLU A 271 -34.66 -2.58 20.90
C GLU A 271 -34.56 -1.05 21.03
N LYS A 272 -34.72 -0.31 19.93
CA LYS A 272 -34.71 1.17 19.96
C LYS A 272 -35.95 1.76 20.65
N LYS A 273 -37.09 1.08 20.62
CA LYS A 273 -38.30 1.52 21.33
C LYS A 273 -38.18 1.28 22.83
N GLU A 274 -37.52 0.21 23.26
CA GLU A 274 -37.33 -0.08 24.68
C GLU A 274 -36.31 0.87 25.34
N GLU A 275 -35.20 1.19 24.66
CA GLU A 275 -34.19 2.11 25.23
C GLU A 275 -34.74 3.54 25.41
N LYS A 276 -35.63 3.99 24.52
CA LYS A 276 -36.26 5.31 24.62
C LYS A 276 -37.24 5.41 25.81
N LYS A 277 -37.83 4.28 26.21
CA LYS A 277 -38.74 4.19 27.37
C LYS A 277 -38.00 4.22 28.71
N ARG A 278 -36.73 3.80 28.75
CA ARG A 278 -35.88 3.84 29.97
C ARG A 278 -35.28 5.21 30.26
N ARG A 279 -35.36 6.16 29.32
CA ARG A 279 -34.82 7.52 29.45
C ARG A 279 -35.87 8.58 29.80
N GLN A 280 -37.13 8.18 29.96
CA GLN A 280 -38.23 9.03 30.46
C GLN A 280 -38.61 8.59 31.87
#